data_AF-D3BLF8-F1
#
_entry.id   AF-D3BLF8-F1
#
_cell.length_a   1.000
_cell.length_b   1.000
_cell.length_c   1.000
_cell.angle_alpha   90.00
_cell.angle_beta   90.00
_cell.angle_gamma   90.00
#
_symmetry.space_group_name_H-M   'P 1'
#
loop_
_entity.id
_entity.type
_entity.pdbx_description
1 polymer ?
#
loop_
_entity_poly.entity_id
_entity_poly.type
_entity_poly.pdbx_seq_one_letter_code
_entity_poly.pdbx_strand_id
1 'polypeptide(L)'
;MIEFCLVKRYMSNINYDSLSSRGRGVWSINTSTVTKLSIYSLYYQCLERGKDNLRSKCVNFFVEYHRYKFIHYFDVQGYIKFIVDVFFDPSFEVFNNMSSFKCRAHNPTIKHIYNRIINDKRKLNEEDHQLKKRIEIYQECSFGYMSSLGFNSNDFYEKVSVKKDQNDKKNQEQINQNDEVQLKKNTITDSDPTFINKDSRYILQDILLERIISFLVVNLPTFDIEQSDVEIVLNMALVSKKIFKIVSKYIPNGYYLRGPANLQSEHCFVQSPPRFFDYNSIKYIKYGESTDRTNQLFERVEEFHINSDEYDWDSKNVVERAYIGDQTFAYDNELSFYLDSLFLDGYLTHLPAMPKLKHITVRRYYGFKSNYSSLLTSILESTPNGNGHGIESFNIKIYKDSIAKPNFSNLDFLVPLLRLHSNTLKSVEIRYIDSCFENDIKELLQKLKNFIATLEKHSFSFILRANYQRLERVCRDDQDRKIYQYLLNHKIKNNIPDGIESDDFL
;
A
#
# COMPACT_ATOMS: atom_id res chain seq x y z
N MET A 1 18.23 -20.16 -5.05
CA MET A 1 18.21 -20.68 -6.44
C MET A 1 16.79 -20.66 -7.04
N ILE A 2 15.75 -21.04 -6.29
CA ILE A 2 14.34 -21.00 -6.72
C ILE A 2 13.82 -19.55 -6.96
N GLU A 3 14.14 -18.59 -6.09
CA GLU A 3 13.79 -17.16 -6.31
C GLU A 3 14.46 -16.59 -7.57
N PHE A 4 15.73 -16.94 -7.81
CA PHE A 4 16.44 -16.52 -9.02
C PHE A 4 15.77 -17.08 -10.28
N CYS A 5 15.22 -18.30 -10.23
CA CYS A 5 14.47 -18.89 -11.34
C CYS A 5 13.09 -18.25 -11.55
N LEU A 6 12.37 -17.88 -10.48
CA LEU A 6 11.07 -17.21 -10.59
C LEU A 6 11.22 -15.79 -11.13
N VAL A 7 12.18 -15.02 -10.63
CA VAL A 7 12.48 -13.67 -11.12
C VAL A 7 13.07 -13.71 -12.53
N LYS A 8 13.96 -14.66 -12.85
CA LYS A 8 14.48 -14.82 -14.22
C LYS A 8 13.39 -15.24 -15.20
N ARG A 9 12.42 -16.08 -14.80
CA ARG A 9 11.25 -16.47 -15.61
C ARG A 9 10.26 -15.30 -15.78
N TYR A 10 10.08 -14.47 -14.76
CA TYR A 10 9.29 -13.24 -14.84
C TYR A 10 9.95 -12.20 -15.76
N MET A 11 11.26 -12.01 -15.62
CA MET A 11 12.05 -11.04 -16.39
C MET A 11 12.38 -11.52 -17.82
N SER A 12 12.38 -12.84 -18.09
CA SER A 12 12.54 -13.40 -19.44
C SER A 12 11.25 -13.34 -20.26
N ASN A 13 10.09 -13.24 -19.60
CA ASN A 13 8.80 -13.06 -20.26
C ASN A 13 8.52 -11.59 -20.62
N ILE A 14 9.37 -10.66 -20.18
CA ILE A 14 9.42 -9.28 -20.68
C ILE A 14 10.28 -9.29 -21.96
N ASN A 15 9.71 -9.76 -23.06
CA ASN A 15 10.37 -9.74 -24.36
C ASN A 15 10.01 -8.43 -25.07
N TYR A 16 10.99 -7.52 -25.22
CA TYR A 16 10.83 -6.23 -25.92
C TYR A 16 11.08 -6.32 -27.43
N ASP A 17 11.40 -7.49 -27.96
CA ASP A 17 11.70 -7.68 -29.38
C ASP A 17 10.44 -8.06 -30.18
N SER A 18 9.46 -7.14 -30.24
CA SER A 18 8.52 -7.05 -31.37
C SER A 18 7.74 -5.73 -31.34
N LEU A 19 8.44 -4.59 -31.35
CA LEU A 19 7.85 -3.32 -31.80
C LEU A 19 8.09 -3.16 -33.31
N SER A 20 7.33 -3.91 -34.10
CA SER A 20 7.05 -3.54 -35.48
C SER A 20 5.76 -4.22 -35.95
N SER A 21 4.70 -3.43 -36.03
CA SER A 21 3.45 -3.68 -36.76
C SER A 21 2.51 -4.81 -36.30
N ARG A 22 1.29 -4.38 -35.94
CA ARG A 22 0.02 -5.11 -35.81
C ARG A 22 -0.19 -6.01 -34.58
N GLY A 23 -1.07 -5.53 -33.71
CA GLY A 23 -1.78 -6.33 -32.70
C GLY A 23 -1.63 -5.79 -31.28
N ARG A 24 -2.57 -4.95 -30.82
CA ARG A 24 -2.67 -4.55 -29.41
C ARG A 24 -3.12 -5.75 -28.58
N GLY A 25 -2.16 -6.56 -28.13
CA GLY A 25 -2.32 -7.45 -26.98
C GLY A 25 -1.66 -6.79 -25.77
N VAL A 26 -2.46 -6.20 -24.88
CA VAL A 26 -1.98 -5.72 -23.58
C VAL A 26 -1.74 -6.96 -22.72
N TRP A 27 -0.49 -7.38 -22.59
CA TRP A 27 -0.09 -8.35 -21.59
C TRP A 27 -0.04 -7.63 -20.24
N SER A 28 -1.02 -7.89 -19.37
CA SER A 28 -0.99 -7.40 -18.00
C SER A 28 0.13 -8.11 -17.24
N ILE A 29 1.24 -7.40 -17.01
CA ILE A 29 2.24 -7.83 -16.04
C ILE A 29 1.56 -7.69 -14.68
N ASN A 30 1.12 -8.80 -14.09
CA ASN A 30 0.56 -8.84 -12.74
C ASN A 30 1.69 -8.41 -11.76
N THR A 31 1.70 -7.13 -11.36
CA THR A 31 2.74 -6.51 -10.52
C THR A 31 2.40 -6.68 -9.04
N SER A 32 2.52 -7.92 -8.55
CA SER A 32 2.29 -8.22 -7.14
C SER A 32 3.27 -7.50 -6.21
N THR A 33 2.88 -7.29 -4.95
CA THR A 33 3.76 -6.84 -3.86
C THR A 33 5.00 -7.73 -3.74
N VAL A 34 4.87 -9.03 -3.99
CA VAL A 34 5.99 -9.99 -4.03
C VAL A 34 6.95 -9.64 -5.15
N THR A 35 6.45 -9.21 -6.32
CA THR A 35 7.26 -8.71 -7.44
C THR A 35 8.03 -7.46 -7.02
N LYS A 36 7.44 -6.57 -6.23
CA LYS A 36 8.14 -5.37 -5.70
C LYS A 36 9.28 -5.75 -4.75
N LEU A 37 9.02 -6.55 -3.71
CA LEU A 37 10.06 -7.00 -2.76
C LEU A 37 11.23 -7.69 -3.45
N SER A 38 10.90 -8.53 -4.44
CA SER A 38 11.89 -9.23 -5.25
C SER A 38 12.83 -8.28 -6.00
N ILE A 39 12.41 -7.05 -6.28
CA ILE A 39 13.19 -6.09 -7.07
C ILE A 39 14.13 -5.26 -6.23
N TYR A 40 13.73 -4.85 -5.02
CA TYR A 40 14.65 -4.21 -4.08
C TYR A 40 15.76 -5.20 -3.70
N SER A 41 15.39 -6.44 -3.32
CA SER A 41 16.38 -7.46 -2.97
C SER A 41 17.27 -7.83 -4.15
N LEU A 42 16.72 -7.97 -5.36
CA LEU A 42 17.49 -8.25 -6.57
C LEU A 42 18.45 -7.12 -6.92
N TYR A 43 18.03 -5.86 -6.77
CA TYR A 43 18.89 -4.71 -7.03
C TYR A 43 20.14 -4.76 -6.15
N TYR A 44 19.99 -4.93 -4.83
CA TYR A 44 21.13 -4.99 -3.91
C TYR A 44 21.99 -6.24 -4.13
N GLN A 45 21.40 -7.41 -4.40
CA GLN A 45 22.18 -8.61 -4.77
C GLN A 45 22.97 -8.43 -6.07
N CYS A 46 22.43 -7.67 -7.03
CA CYS A 46 23.12 -7.37 -8.29
C CYS A 46 24.17 -6.29 -8.13
N LEU A 47 24.00 -5.37 -7.18
CA LEU A 47 24.97 -4.35 -6.80
C LEU A 47 26.24 -5.00 -6.24
N GLU A 48 26.10 -5.96 -5.32
CA GLU A 48 27.23 -6.73 -4.77
C GLU A 48 27.98 -7.55 -5.83
N ARG A 49 27.29 -7.95 -6.90
CA ARG A 49 27.82 -8.82 -7.96
C ARG A 49 28.27 -8.07 -9.23
N GLY A 50 28.18 -6.74 -9.25
CA GLY A 50 28.52 -5.93 -10.43
C GLY A 50 27.67 -6.25 -11.67
N LYS A 51 26.37 -6.55 -11.52
CA LYS A 51 25.48 -6.93 -12.62
C LYS A 51 24.60 -5.78 -13.11
N ASP A 52 25.21 -4.85 -13.84
CA ASP A 52 24.59 -3.60 -14.30
C ASP A 52 23.29 -3.81 -15.06
N ASN A 53 23.27 -4.70 -16.06
CA ASN A 53 22.06 -4.96 -16.85
C ASN A 53 20.84 -5.36 -15.99
N LEU A 54 21.05 -6.20 -14.97
CA LEU A 54 19.96 -6.59 -14.05
C LEU A 54 19.54 -5.43 -13.15
N ARG A 55 20.50 -4.61 -12.68
CA ARG A 55 20.19 -3.41 -11.91
C ARG A 55 19.39 -2.40 -12.73
N SER A 56 19.76 -2.16 -14.00
CA SER A 56 19.02 -1.33 -14.94
C SER A 56 17.56 -1.78 -15.08
N LYS A 57 17.33 -3.10 -15.20
CA LYS A 57 15.97 -3.67 -15.22
C LYS A 57 15.21 -3.43 -13.90
N CYS A 58 15.89 -3.52 -12.76
CA CYS A 58 15.29 -3.22 -11.47
C CYS A 58 14.85 -1.75 -11.37
N VAL A 59 15.72 -0.82 -11.80
CA VAL A 59 15.41 0.62 -11.81
C VAL A 59 14.26 0.93 -12.76
N ASN A 60 14.28 0.40 -13.98
CA ASN A 60 13.18 0.58 -14.93
C ASN A 60 11.84 0.08 -14.39
N PHE A 61 11.83 -1.11 -13.77
CA PHE A 61 10.61 -1.59 -13.13
C PHE A 61 10.16 -0.68 -11.99
N PHE A 62 11.08 -0.24 -11.12
CA PHE A 62 10.76 0.67 -10.02
C PHE A 62 10.08 1.94 -10.54
N VAL A 63 10.60 2.52 -11.62
CA VAL A 63 10.05 3.72 -12.25
C VAL A 63 8.64 3.47 -12.78
N GLU A 64 8.45 2.42 -13.59
CA GLU A 64 7.14 2.10 -14.17
C GLU A 64 6.10 1.75 -13.09
N TYR A 65 6.50 0.98 -12.08
CA TYR A 65 5.61 0.59 -10.98
C TYR A 65 5.15 1.81 -10.16
N HIS A 66 6.05 2.75 -9.86
CA HIS A 66 5.72 3.94 -9.06
C HIS A 66 5.04 5.06 -9.85
N ARG A 67 4.98 4.96 -11.18
CA ARG A 67 4.45 5.99 -12.07
C ARG A 67 3.07 6.51 -11.67
N TYR A 68 2.16 5.62 -11.24
CA TYR A 68 0.79 5.96 -10.87
C TYR A 68 0.51 5.82 -9.37
N LYS A 69 1.55 5.58 -8.57
CA LYS A 69 1.40 5.29 -7.13
C LYS A 69 1.53 6.55 -6.30
N PHE A 70 0.65 6.66 -5.30
CA PHE A 70 0.70 7.71 -4.30
C PHE A 70 1.18 7.18 -2.95
N ILE A 71 1.66 8.08 -2.09
CA ILE A 71 2.37 7.75 -0.84
C ILE A 71 1.59 6.86 0.13
N HIS A 72 0.27 6.81 0.03
CA HIS A 72 -0.56 5.93 0.86
C HIS A 72 -0.59 4.47 0.38
N TYR A 73 0.04 4.15 -0.75
CA TYR A 73 0.12 2.79 -1.31
C TYR A 73 1.51 2.16 -1.31
N PHE A 74 2.51 2.82 -0.72
CA PHE A 74 3.85 2.25 -0.60
C PHE A 74 4.60 2.70 0.66
N ASP A 75 5.61 1.91 1.03
CA ASP A 75 6.59 2.29 2.06
C ASP A 75 7.44 3.47 1.58
N VAL A 76 7.14 4.64 2.14
CA VAL A 76 7.82 5.90 1.82
C VAL A 76 9.30 5.83 2.20
N GLN A 77 9.67 5.15 3.29
CA GLN A 77 11.08 5.08 3.71
C GLN A 77 11.90 4.20 2.77
N GLY A 78 11.37 3.03 2.40
CA GLY A 78 11.98 2.15 1.40
C GLY A 78 12.09 2.82 0.03
N TYR A 79 11.04 3.55 -0.39
CA TYR A 79 11.03 4.33 -1.63
C TYR A 79 12.14 5.40 -1.64
N ILE A 80 12.24 6.21 -0.59
CA ILE A 80 13.29 7.23 -0.44
C ILE A 80 14.67 6.58 -0.47
N LYS A 81 14.87 5.51 0.31
CA LYS A 81 16.15 4.80 0.37
C LYS A 81 16.59 4.32 -1.00
N PHE A 82 15.71 3.69 -1.77
CA PHE A 82 16.04 3.17 -3.10
C PHE A 82 16.43 4.28 -4.08
N ILE A 83 15.70 5.41 -4.09
CA ILE A 83 16.05 6.56 -4.93
C ILE A 83 17.44 7.09 -4.57
N VAL A 84 17.72 7.28 -3.28
CA VAL A 84 19.04 7.74 -2.82
C VAL A 84 20.13 6.73 -3.19
N ASP A 85 19.87 5.43 -3.07
CA ASP A 85 20.84 4.40 -3.44
C ASP A 85 21.12 4.35 -4.94
N VAL A 86 20.10 4.52 -5.79
CA VAL A 86 20.26 4.60 -7.25
C VAL A 86 21.03 5.86 -7.64
N PHE A 87 20.83 6.99 -6.94
CA PHE A 87 21.63 8.19 -7.15
C PHE A 87 23.14 7.94 -6.97
N PHE A 88 23.52 7.08 -6.02
CA PHE A 88 24.91 6.68 -5.78
C PHE A 88 25.30 5.37 -6.47
N ASP A 89 24.50 4.90 -7.44
CA ASP A 89 24.81 3.69 -8.18
C ASP A 89 26.14 3.88 -8.96
N PRO A 90 27.11 2.94 -8.87
CA PRO A 90 28.40 3.05 -9.59
C PRO A 90 28.29 3.16 -11.11
N SER A 91 27.17 2.73 -11.69
CA SER A 91 26.93 2.71 -13.13
C SER A 91 25.98 3.84 -13.51
N PHE A 92 26.49 4.81 -14.28
CA PHE A 92 25.65 5.88 -14.81
C PHE A 92 24.53 5.34 -15.70
N GLU A 93 24.76 4.24 -16.43
CA GLU A 93 23.72 3.60 -17.25
C GLU A 93 22.56 3.09 -16.41
N VAL A 94 22.84 2.48 -15.25
CA VAL A 94 21.81 2.04 -14.30
C VAL A 94 21.02 3.24 -13.82
N PHE A 95 21.69 4.31 -13.39
CA PHE A 95 21.05 5.55 -12.95
C PHE A 95 20.22 6.22 -14.06
N ASN A 96 20.68 6.21 -15.30
CA ASN A 96 20.03 6.88 -16.43
C ASN A 96 18.60 6.35 -16.69
N ASN A 97 18.28 5.13 -16.23
CA ASN A 97 16.93 4.59 -16.22
C ASN A 97 15.95 5.38 -15.31
N MET A 98 16.45 6.25 -14.42
CA MET A 98 15.64 7.20 -13.66
C MET A 98 15.16 8.40 -14.49
N SER A 99 15.59 8.57 -15.74
CA SER A 99 15.18 9.70 -16.61
C SER A 99 13.69 9.76 -16.93
N SER A 100 12.97 8.64 -16.85
CA SER A 100 11.51 8.59 -17.01
C SER A 100 10.77 8.66 -15.67
N PHE A 101 11.51 8.74 -14.55
CA PHE A 101 10.93 8.79 -13.23
C PHE A 101 10.16 10.09 -13.03
N LYS A 102 8.99 9.98 -12.43
CA LYS A 102 8.21 11.14 -12.00
C LYS A 102 7.98 11.02 -10.51
N CYS A 103 8.83 11.67 -9.73
CA CYS A 103 8.60 11.74 -8.30
C CYS A 103 7.36 12.60 -8.08
N ARG A 104 6.26 11.94 -7.68
CA ARG A 104 5.00 12.63 -7.42
C ARG A 104 5.20 13.69 -6.36
N ALA A 105 4.50 14.82 -6.51
CA ALA A 105 4.78 16.06 -5.80
C ALA A 105 4.40 16.02 -4.31
N HIS A 106 4.79 15.01 -3.55
CA HIS A 106 4.67 15.06 -2.09
C HIS A 106 5.91 15.78 -1.53
N ASN A 107 5.74 17.07 -1.23
CA ASN A 107 6.83 17.98 -0.84
C ASN A 107 7.72 17.42 0.28
N PRO A 108 7.17 16.82 1.37
CA PRO A 108 7.99 16.24 2.43
C PRO A 108 8.88 15.09 1.95
N THR A 109 8.39 14.23 1.05
CA THR A 109 9.17 13.11 0.49
C THR A 109 10.33 13.63 -0.35
N ILE A 110 10.06 14.60 -1.22
CA ILE A 110 11.07 15.19 -2.12
C ILE A 110 12.16 15.90 -1.29
N LYS A 111 11.78 16.68 -0.28
CA LYS A 111 12.71 17.32 0.65
C LYS A 111 13.57 16.30 1.39
N HIS A 112 12.99 15.17 1.80
CA HIS A 112 13.72 14.11 2.48
C HIS A 112 14.72 13.38 1.56
N ILE A 113 14.37 13.14 0.29
CA ILE A 113 15.29 12.61 -0.72
C ILE A 113 16.47 13.57 -0.90
N TYR A 114 16.19 14.85 -1.14
CA TYR A 114 17.22 15.89 -1.27
C TYR A 114 18.16 15.91 -0.06
N ASN A 115 17.60 15.98 1.15
CA ASN A 115 18.37 16.02 2.38
C ASN A 115 19.22 14.77 2.59
N ARG A 116 18.73 13.58 2.21
CA ARG A 116 19.54 12.36 2.30
C ARG A 116 20.68 12.35 1.31
N ILE A 117 20.49 12.83 0.09
CA ILE A 117 21.57 12.89 -0.92
C ILE A 117 22.68 13.84 -0.47
N ILE A 118 22.35 15.07 -0.06
CA ILE A 118 23.38 16.04 0.39
C ILE A 118 24.11 15.56 1.66
N ASN A 119 23.44 14.79 2.51
CA ASN A 119 24.01 14.30 3.77
C ASN A 119 24.67 12.92 3.65
N ASP A 120 24.53 12.23 2.51
CA ASP A 120 25.15 10.93 2.29
C ASP A 120 26.68 11.02 2.36
N LYS A 121 27.31 9.95 2.85
CA LYS A 121 28.78 9.84 3.01
C LYS A 121 29.45 9.20 1.79
N ARG A 122 28.68 8.53 0.91
CA ARG A 122 29.20 7.86 -0.28
C ARG A 122 29.77 8.89 -1.26
N LYS A 123 30.97 8.60 -1.78
CA LYS A 123 31.60 9.38 -2.84
C LYS A 123 31.19 8.78 -4.18
N LEU A 124 30.74 9.61 -5.11
CA LEU A 124 30.67 9.24 -6.52
C LEU A 124 32.11 9.26 -7.05
N ASN A 125 32.60 8.12 -7.53
CA ASN A 125 33.92 8.00 -8.18
C ASN A 125 33.93 8.59 -9.59
N GLU A 126 33.05 9.55 -9.84
CA GLU A 126 32.72 10.00 -11.18
C GLU A 126 33.43 11.30 -11.51
N GLU A 127 33.76 11.44 -12.79
CA GLU A 127 34.11 12.73 -13.38
C GLU A 127 32.98 13.73 -13.12
N ASP A 128 33.32 15.01 -12.91
CA ASP A 128 32.38 16.09 -12.60
C ASP A 128 31.18 16.15 -13.57
N HIS A 129 31.36 15.68 -14.82
CA HIS A 129 30.32 15.63 -15.83
C HIS A 129 29.16 14.66 -15.50
N GLN A 130 29.43 13.51 -14.84
CA GLN A 130 28.38 12.54 -14.53
C GLN A 130 27.54 12.99 -13.34
N LEU A 131 28.17 13.55 -12.29
CA LEU A 131 27.46 14.15 -11.17
C LEU A 131 26.52 15.25 -11.65
N LYS A 132 27.00 16.15 -12.53
CA LYS A 132 26.16 17.20 -13.11
C LYS A 132 24.96 16.61 -13.85
N LYS A 133 25.18 15.59 -14.68
CA LYS A 133 24.11 14.90 -15.42
C LYS A 133 23.12 14.18 -14.50
N ARG A 134 23.58 13.60 -13.38
CA ARG A 134 22.71 13.01 -12.35
C ARG A 134 21.80 14.04 -11.72
N ILE A 135 22.35 15.21 -11.38
CA ILE A 135 21.60 16.33 -10.84
C ILE A 135 20.57 16.84 -11.85
N GLU A 136 20.95 16.99 -13.13
CA GLU A 136 20.04 17.40 -14.21
C GLU A 136 18.85 16.43 -14.34
N ILE A 137 19.10 15.12 -14.38
CA ILE A 137 18.03 14.11 -14.45
C ILE A 137 17.09 14.21 -13.25
N TYR A 138 17.61 14.33 -12.03
CA TYR A 138 16.76 14.47 -10.84
C TYR A 138 16.05 15.82 -10.78
N GLN A 139 16.65 16.87 -11.33
CA GLN A 139 15.99 18.16 -11.50
C GLN A 139 14.80 18.05 -12.45
N GLU A 140 14.92 17.34 -13.57
CA GLU A 140 13.80 17.12 -14.48
C GLU A 140 12.71 16.21 -13.89
N CYS A 141 13.12 15.16 -13.17
CA CYS A 141 12.24 14.07 -12.75
C CYS A 141 11.61 14.26 -11.36
N SER A 142 12.26 14.99 -10.46
CA SER A 142 11.91 15.05 -9.03
C SER A 142 11.95 16.45 -8.43
N PHE A 143 12.90 17.30 -8.84
CA PHE A 143 13.15 18.59 -8.20
C PHE A 143 12.75 19.82 -9.03
N GLY A 144 12.20 19.65 -10.23
CA GLY A 144 11.83 20.77 -11.11
C GLY A 144 10.80 21.70 -10.45
N TYR A 145 9.94 21.11 -9.61
CA TYR A 145 8.96 21.81 -8.80
C TYR A 145 9.56 22.46 -7.53
N MET A 146 10.75 22.04 -7.08
CA MET A 146 11.45 22.64 -5.94
C MET A 146 12.10 24.00 -6.25
N SER A 147 12.06 24.47 -7.50
CA SER A 147 12.36 25.87 -7.82
C SER A 147 11.53 26.83 -6.96
N SER A 148 10.28 26.46 -6.63
CA SER A 148 9.41 27.16 -5.68
C SER A 148 9.87 27.12 -4.21
N LEU A 149 10.72 26.17 -3.83
CA LEU A 149 11.32 26.01 -2.50
C LEU A 149 12.74 26.58 -2.41
N GLY A 150 13.21 27.30 -3.43
CA GLY A 150 14.57 27.83 -3.48
C GLY A 150 15.64 26.77 -3.76
N PHE A 151 15.28 25.64 -4.38
CA PHE A 151 16.28 24.69 -4.88
C PHE A 151 17.11 25.36 -5.98
N ASN A 152 18.42 25.41 -5.74
CA ASN A 152 19.40 25.88 -6.70
C ASN A 152 20.28 24.69 -7.06
N SER A 153 20.32 24.33 -8.35
CA SER A 153 21.11 23.20 -8.84
C SER A 153 22.61 23.38 -8.59
N ASN A 154 23.11 24.61 -8.61
CA ASN A 154 24.49 24.93 -8.25
C ASN A 154 24.74 24.72 -6.76
N ASP A 155 23.82 25.16 -5.89
CA ASP A 155 23.90 24.90 -4.43
C ASP A 155 23.85 23.40 -4.13
N PHE A 156 22.99 22.64 -4.84
CA PHE A 156 22.94 21.20 -4.70
C PHE A 156 24.26 20.54 -5.16
N TYR A 157 24.80 20.97 -6.30
CA TYR A 157 26.08 20.51 -6.81
C TYR A 157 27.21 20.82 -5.82
N GLU A 158 27.27 22.04 -5.29
CA GLU A 158 28.25 22.46 -4.29
C GLU A 158 28.12 21.63 -3.02
N LYS A 159 26.91 21.46 -2.48
CA LYS A 159 26.70 20.65 -1.25
C LYS A 159 27.10 19.18 -1.41
N VAL A 160 26.88 18.60 -2.59
CA VAL A 160 27.30 17.22 -2.89
C VAL A 160 28.81 17.14 -3.16
N SER A 161 29.40 18.18 -3.78
CA SER A 161 30.81 18.21 -4.21
C SER A 161 31.79 18.65 -3.11
N VAL A 162 31.45 19.64 -2.28
CA VAL A 162 32.31 20.27 -1.24
C VAL A 162 32.73 19.28 -0.14
N LYS A 163 32.02 18.15 0.00
CA LYS A 163 32.49 17.04 0.84
C LYS A 163 33.75 16.34 0.32
N LYS A 164 34.19 16.60 -0.92
CA LYS A 164 35.48 16.10 -1.44
C LYS A 164 36.65 16.60 -0.58
N ASP A 165 36.60 17.83 -0.06
CA ASP A 165 37.79 18.48 0.51
C ASP A 165 37.80 18.60 2.04
N GLN A 166 36.65 18.63 2.71
CA GLN A 166 36.60 18.79 4.17
C GLN A 166 36.82 17.49 4.96
N ASN A 167 36.54 16.32 4.37
CA ASN A 167 36.77 15.05 5.05
C ASN A 167 38.25 14.65 5.05
N ASP A 168 39.05 15.07 4.07
CA ASP A 168 40.48 14.75 4.04
C ASP A 168 41.29 15.59 5.04
N LYS A 169 40.76 16.74 5.49
CA LYS A 169 41.35 17.51 6.61
C LYS A 169 40.83 17.14 7.99
N LYS A 170 39.67 16.47 8.12
CA LYS A 170 39.13 16.03 9.42
C LYS A 170 39.42 14.57 9.77
N ASN A 171 39.91 13.77 8.83
CA ASN A 171 40.24 12.36 9.05
C ASN A 171 41.49 12.12 9.93
N GLN A 172 42.16 13.17 10.42
CA GLN A 172 43.15 13.05 11.51
C GLN A 172 42.56 13.27 12.92
N GLU A 173 41.31 13.71 13.06
CA GLU A 173 40.70 13.97 14.39
C GLU A 173 39.36 13.27 14.65
N GLN A 174 38.79 12.52 13.69
CA GLN A 174 37.52 11.81 13.90
C GLN A 174 37.50 10.37 13.38
N ILE A 175 38.49 9.56 13.78
CA ILE A 175 38.33 8.10 13.83
C ILE A 175 37.76 7.79 15.23
N ASN A 176 36.43 7.88 15.39
CA ASN A 176 35.63 7.18 16.42
C ASN A 176 34.19 7.73 16.47
N GLN A 177 33.41 7.59 15.41
CA GLN A 177 31.95 7.59 15.51
C GLN A 177 31.37 6.56 14.53
N ASN A 178 31.33 5.31 15.00
CA ASN A 178 30.41 4.30 14.50
C ASN A 178 29.00 4.68 14.96
N ASP A 179 28.10 4.89 14.01
CA ASP A 179 26.65 4.98 14.25
C ASP A 179 26.09 3.58 14.55
N GLU A 180 26.48 3.02 15.70
CA GLU A 180 25.53 2.27 16.53
C GLU A 180 24.81 3.30 17.39
N VAL A 181 23.48 3.24 17.44
CA VAL A 181 22.70 3.98 18.43
C VAL A 181 23.02 3.40 19.81
N GLN A 182 24.14 3.81 20.39
CA GLN A 182 24.40 3.63 21.81
C GLN A 182 23.61 4.72 22.54
N LEU A 183 22.55 4.30 23.22
CA LEU A 183 21.93 5.04 24.31
C LEU A 183 23.04 5.67 25.18
N LYS A 184 23.07 7.01 25.23
CA LYS A 184 23.94 7.79 26.11
C LYS A 184 23.85 7.25 27.53
N LYS A 185 24.87 6.50 27.96
CA LYS A 185 25.17 6.31 29.37
C LYS A 185 25.72 7.65 29.89
N ASN A 186 24.91 8.38 30.63
CA ASN A 186 25.39 9.49 31.44
C ASN A 186 26.24 8.91 32.58
N THR A 187 27.56 8.89 32.39
CA THR A 187 28.52 8.68 33.47
C THR A 187 28.62 9.97 34.27
N ILE A 188 27.84 10.05 35.35
CA ILE A 188 28.11 10.97 36.47
C ILE A 188 29.31 10.35 37.20
N THR A 189 30.43 11.06 37.24
CA THR A 189 31.58 10.69 38.08
C THR A 189 31.70 11.68 39.23
N ASP A 190 31.90 11.10 40.41
CA ASP A 190 32.31 11.64 41.71
C ASP A 190 31.31 12.46 42.53
N SER A 191 30.55 11.77 43.39
CA SER A 191 30.99 11.53 44.78
C SER A 191 29.98 10.63 45.53
N ASP A 192 30.48 9.49 46.02
CA ASP A 192 29.77 8.50 46.86
C ASP A 192 29.36 9.13 48.22
N PRO A 193 28.29 8.66 48.91
CA PRO A 193 28.29 7.27 49.38
C PRO A 193 26.95 6.53 49.28
N THR A 194 27.04 5.28 48.82
CA THR A 194 26.27 4.14 49.34
C THR A 194 24.75 4.23 49.23
N PHE A 195 24.22 4.14 48.01
CA PHE A 195 22.94 3.45 47.84
C PHE A 195 23.22 2.04 47.36
N ILE A 196 23.24 1.12 48.32
CA ILE A 196 23.03 -0.30 48.08
C ILE A 196 21.83 -0.39 47.14
N ASN A 197 22.07 -0.82 45.91
CA ASN A 197 21.05 -1.18 44.93
C ASN A 197 20.32 -2.41 45.49
N LYS A 198 19.46 -2.19 46.48
CA LYS A 198 18.34 -3.08 46.74
C LYS A 198 17.58 -3.07 45.44
N ASP A 199 17.45 -4.23 44.79
CA ASP A 199 16.49 -4.51 43.73
C ASP A 199 15.08 -4.12 44.21
N SER A 200 14.79 -2.83 44.27
CA SER A 200 13.48 -2.30 44.54
C SER A 200 12.73 -2.52 43.24
N ARG A 201 12.13 -3.70 43.13
CA ARG A 201 11.10 -4.01 42.14
C ARG A 201 9.91 -3.11 42.47
N TYR A 202 10.00 -1.83 42.12
CA TYR A 202 8.88 -0.92 42.19
C TYR A 202 7.88 -1.38 41.14
N ILE A 203 6.87 -2.12 41.60
CA ILE A 203 5.75 -2.54 40.76
C ILE A 203 4.85 -1.32 40.59
N LEU A 204 4.94 -0.68 39.44
CA LEU A 204 4.02 0.41 39.10
C LEU A 204 2.59 -0.14 39.06
N GLN A 205 1.73 0.41 39.91
CA GLN A 205 0.32 0.02 39.98
C GLN A 205 -0.37 0.28 38.63
N ASP A 206 -1.26 -0.62 38.24
CA ASP A 206 -1.95 -0.59 36.94
C ASP A 206 -2.65 0.74 36.70
N ILE A 207 -3.23 1.36 37.74
CA ILE A 207 -3.96 2.62 37.65
C ILE A 207 -3.03 3.82 37.35
N LEU A 208 -1.79 3.80 37.87
CA LEU A 208 -0.79 4.83 37.59
C LEU A 208 -0.24 4.66 36.18
N LEU A 209 0.06 3.42 35.80
CA LEU A 209 0.49 3.08 34.44
C LEU A 209 -0.58 3.46 33.40
N GLU A 210 -1.85 3.21 33.69
CA GLU A 210 -2.99 3.58 32.84
C GLU A 210 -3.12 5.09 32.71
N ARG A 211 -2.98 5.86 33.80
CA ARG A 211 -2.96 7.32 33.73
C ARG A 211 -1.80 7.85 32.90
N ILE A 212 -0.57 7.34 33.10
CA ILE A 212 0.61 7.76 32.32
C ILE A 212 0.40 7.47 30.83
N ILE A 213 -0.02 6.25 30.48
CA ILE A 213 -0.25 5.87 29.08
C ILE A 213 -1.40 6.68 28.47
N SER A 214 -2.49 6.89 29.20
CA SER A 214 -3.61 7.71 28.73
C SER A 214 -3.17 9.15 28.46
N PHE A 215 -2.31 9.72 29.31
CA PHE A 215 -1.77 11.06 29.13
C PHE A 215 -0.92 11.15 27.86
N LEU A 216 -0.03 10.17 27.63
CA LEU A 216 0.86 10.15 26.47
C LEU A 216 0.14 9.83 25.15
N VAL A 217 -0.94 9.05 25.18
CA VAL A 217 -1.64 8.58 23.97
C VAL A 217 -2.87 9.43 23.61
N VAL A 218 -3.61 9.97 24.59
CA VAL A 218 -4.90 10.64 24.37
C VAL A 218 -4.78 12.17 24.33
N ASN A 219 -3.84 12.77 25.06
CA ASN A 219 -3.72 14.23 25.17
C ASN A 219 -2.75 14.86 24.15
N LEU A 220 -2.51 14.19 23.02
CA LEU A 220 -1.62 14.64 21.94
C LEU A 220 -1.80 16.11 21.52
N PRO A 221 -3.03 16.66 21.37
CA PRO A 221 -3.19 18.05 20.95
C PRO A 221 -3.05 19.08 22.08
N THR A 222 -3.13 18.66 23.34
CA THR A 222 -3.26 19.57 24.49
C THR A 222 -1.95 19.89 25.20
N PHE A 223 -0.90 19.09 25.00
CA PHE A 223 0.34 19.19 25.79
C PHE A 223 1.64 19.21 24.97
N ASP A 224 1.59 19.53 23.68
CA ASP A 224 2.80 19.61 22.83
C ASP A 224 3.66 18.33 22.90
N ILE A 225 3.00 17.18 22.98
CA ILE A 225 3.65 15.87 23.09
C ILE A 225 4.24 15.52 21.72
N GLU A 226 5.56 15.28 21.68
CA GLU A 226 6.24 14.95 20.43
C GLU A 226 5.83 13.56 19.94
N GLN A 227 5.81 13.36 18.61
CA GLN A 227 5.52 12.06 18.00
C GLN A 227 6.47 10.94 18.47
N SER A 228 7.67 11.31 18.91
CA SER A 228 8.70 10.46 19.53
C SER A 228 8.25 9.85 20.86
N ASP A 229 7.43 10.54 21.66
CA ASP A 229 6.95 10.05 22.95
C ASP A 229 5.89 8.95 22.77
N VAL A 230 5.01 9.12 21.77
CA VAL A 230 4.04 8.08 21.38
C VAL A 230 4.78 6.85 20.88
N GLU A 231 5.85 7.03 20.10
CA GLU A 231 6.69 5.93 19.63
C GLU A 231 7.27 5.10 20.77
N ILE A 232 7.77 5.75 21.82
CA ILE A 232 8.29 5.08 23.02
C ILE A 232 7.20 4.23 23.68
N VAL A 233 6.00 4.79 23.87
CA VAL A 233 4.88 4.05 24.50
C VAL A 233 4.45 2.86 23.65
N LEU A 234 4.36 3.02 22.32
CA LEU A 234 4.04 1.93 21.41
C LEU A 234 5.13 0.84 21.45
N ASN A 235 6.41 1.22 21.45
CA ASN A 235 7.54 0.30 21.58
C ASN A 235 7.51 -0.49 22.90
N MET A 236 7.19 0.17 24.01
CA MET A 236 7.00 -0.48 25.30
C MET A 236 5.80 -1.43 25.29
N ALA A 237 4.72 -1.07 24.59
CA ALA A 237 3.55 -1.93 24.43
C ALA A 237 3.89 -3.21 23.68
N LEU A 238 4.81 -3.16 22.71
CA LEU A 238 5.23 -4.35 21.97
C LEU A 238 5.95 -5.36 22.86
N VAL A 239 6.66 -4.93 23.90
CA VAL A 239 7.49 -5.80 24.76
C VAL A 239 6.89 -6.06 26.14
N SER A 240 5.66 -5.60 26.41
CA SER A 240 4.95 -5.83 27.68
C SER A 240 3.46 -6.05 27.49
N LYS A 241 2.97 -7.26 27.82
CA LYS A 241 1.53 -7.61 27.78
C LYS A 241 0.68 -6.65 28.61
N LYS A 242 1.22 -6.17 29.74
CA LYS A 242 0.52 -5.25 30.65
C LYS A 242 0.34 -3.87 30.01
N ILE A 243 1.40 -3.33 29.38
CA ILE A 243 1.34 -2.05 28.67
C ILE A 243 0.48 -2.20 27.41
N PHE A 244 0.63 -3.30 26.66
CA PHE A 244 -0.21 -3.61 25.49
C PHE A 244 -1.70 -3.57 25.83
N LYS A 245 -2.11 -4.23 26.91
CA LYS A 245 -3.51 -4.27 27.37
C LYS A 245 -4.07 -2.87 27.68
N ILE A 246 -3.24 -1.96 28.16
CA ILE A 246 -3.62 -0.59 28.47
C ILE A 246 -3.68 0.23 27.18
N VAL A 247 -2.62 0.22 26.38
CA VAL A 247 -2.53 0.94 25.10
C VAL A 247 -3.65 0.53 24.15
N SER A 248 -4.02 -0.75 24.10
CA SER A 248 -5.11 -1.25 23.26
C SER A 248 -6.48 -0.69 23.61
N LYS A 249 -6.68 -0.11 24.81
CA LYS A 249 -7.93 0.57 25.17
C LYS A 249 -8.04 1.95 24.52
N TYR A 250 -6.90 2.59 24.27
CA TYR A 250 -6.79 3.96 23.76
C TYR A 250 -6.50 4.03 22.26
N ILE A 251 -6.04 2.91 21.68
CA ILE A 251 -5.86 2.75 20.24
C ILE A 251 -7.05 1.95 19.71
N PRO A 252 -8.11 2.61 19.21
CA PRO A 252 -9.25 1.91 18.63
C PRO A 252 -8.77 1.18 17.37
N ASN A 253 -8.74 -0.16 17.46
CA ASN A 253 -8.18 -1.08 16.48
C ASN A 253 -6.65 -0.92 16.33
N GLY A 254 -5.89 -1.96 16.67
CA GLY A 254 -4.41 -2.00 16.80
C GLY A 254 -3.55 -1.64 15.58
N TYR A 255 -4.07 -0.84 14.64
CA TYR A 255 -3.42 -0.33 13.44
C TYR A 255 -2.41 0.80 13.71
N TYR A 256 -2.60 1.62 14.74
CA TYR A 256 -1.62 2.67 15.10
C TYR A 256 -0.31 2.09 15.65
N LEU A 257 -0.27 0.80 16.01
CA LEU A 257 0.96 0.08 16.37
C LEU A 257 1.83 -0.26 15.15
N ARG A 258 1.45 0.09 13.91
CA ARG A 258 2.26 -0.14 12.70
C ARG A 258 2.99 1.09 12.16
N GLY A 259 2.82 2.25 12.80
CA GLY A 259 3.63 3.43 12.48
C GLY A 259 4.98 3.37 13.21
N PRO A 260 5.16 4.05 14.35
CA PRO A 260 6.46 4.18 15.01
C PRO A 260 6.96 2.91 15.72
N ALA A 261 6.11 1.89 15.87
CA ALA A 261 6.44 0.75 16.72
C ALA A 261 7.42 -0.22 16.04
N ASN A 262 8.50 -0.56 16.73
CA ASN A 262 9.53 -1.52 16.37
C ASN A 262 9.01 -2.96 16.53
N LEU A 263 8.13 -3.36 15.61
CA LEU A 263 7.61 -4.73 15.49
C LEU A 263 8.70 -5.78 15.21
N GLN A 264 9.96 -5.35 14.98
CA GLN A 264 11.09 -6.23 14.72
C GLN A 264 11.85 -6.66 15.97
N SER A 265 11.53 -6.10 17.14
CA SER A 265 12.15 -6.56 18.39
C SER A 265 11.88 -8.06 18.57
N GLU A 266 12.92 -8.84 18.88
CA GLU A 266 12.79 -10.26 19.26
C GLU A 266 11.87 -10.45 20.47
N HIS A 267 11.69 -9.39 21.26
CA HIS A 267 10.81 -9.34 22.43
C HIS A 267 9.39 -8.85 22.11
N CYS A 268 9.07 -8.61 20.84
CA CYS A 268 7.75 -8.16 20.41
C CYS A 268 6.71 -9.28 20.59
N PHE A 269 5.75 -9.08 21.49
CA PHE A 269 4.63 -9.98 21.73
C PHE A 269 3.69 -10.14 20.51
N VAL A 270 3.80 -9.26 19.51
CA VAL A 270 2.93 -9.19 18.31
C VAL A 270 3.61 -9.80 17.07
N GLN A 271 4.65 -10.62 17.22
CA GLN A 271 5.33 -11.29 16.09
C GLN A 271 4.44 -12.26 15.31
N SER A 272 3.27 -12.63 15.82
CA SER A 272 2.33 -13.45 15.05
C SER A 272 1.75 -12.65 13.88
N PRO A 273 1.82 -13.19 12.64
CA PRO A 273 1.15 -12.59 11.50
C PRO A 273 -0.34 -12.33 11.79
N PRO A 274 -0.89 -11.20 11.34
CA PRO A 274 -2.26 -10.81 11.65
C PRO A 274 -3.27 -11.82 11.08
N ARG A 275 -4.36 -12.05 11.80
CA ARG A 275 -5.55 -12.70 11.23
C ARG A 275 -6.38 -11.76 10.37
N PHE A 276 -6.24 -10.45 10.59
CA PHE A 276 -7.02 -9.42 9.91
C PHE A 276 -6.10 -8.41 9.21
N PHE A 277 -6.31 -8.17 7.92
CA PHE A 277 -5.55 -7.22 7.13
C PHE A 277 -6.45 -6.13 6.54
N ASP A 278 -6.19 -4.88 6.91
CA ASP A 278 -6.79 -3.70 6.27
C ASP A 278 -5.85 -3.20 5.17
N TYR A 279 -6.37 -3.09 3.95
CA TYR A 279 -5.65 -2.63 2.78
C TYR A 279 -4.99 -1.26 2.96
N ASN A 280 -5.56 -0.34 3.76
CA ASN A 280 -4.92 0.95 4.06
C ASN A 280 -3.58 0.81 4.82
N SER A 281 -3.30 -0.37 5.38
CA SER A 281 -2.05 -0.68 6.06
C SER A 281 -0.90 -1.03 5.13
N ILE A 282 -1.14 -1.13 3.81
CA ILE A 282 -0.16 -1.52 2.80
C ILE A 282 1.07 -0.61 2.76
N LYS A 283 0.92 0.68 3.10
CA LYS A 283 2.03 1.65 3.23
C LYS A 283 3.03 1.32 4.35
N TYR A 284 2.65 0.49 5.31
CA TYR A 284 3.52 0.11 6.43
C TYR A 284 4.29 -1.19 6.18
N ILE A 285 4.06 -1.86 5.05
CA ILE A 285 4.82 -3.06 4.69
C ILE A 285 6.17 -2.63 4.15
N LYS A 286 7.24 -2.95 4.88
CA LYS A 286 8.62 -2.62 4.51
C LYS A 286 9.07 -3.50 3.34
N TYR A 287 8.92 -2.98 2.13
CA TYR A 287 9.24 -3.70 0.88
C TYR A 287 10.75 -3.89 0.63
N GLY A 288 11.61 -3.35 1.49
CA GLY A 288 13.06 -3.59 1.47
C GLY A 288 13.49 -4.82 2.28
N GLU A 289 12.57 -5.48 2.98
CA GLU A 289 12.84 -6.71 3.74
C GLU A 289 12.73 -7.96 2.86
N SER A 290 12.99 -9.15 3.42
CA SER A 290 12.88 -10.38 2.65
C SER A 290 11.44 -10.64 2.17
N THR A 291 11.34 -11.19 0.97
CA THR A 291 10.13 -11.81 0.39
C THR A 291 9.49 -12.78 1.38
N ASP A 292 10.29 -13.62 2.04
CA ASP A 292 9.87 -14.58 3.06
C ASP A 292 9.12 -13.91 4.21
N ARG A 293 9.64 -12.80 4.73
CA ARG A 293 9.00 -12.10 5.84
C ARG A 293 7.66 -11.49 5.45
N THR A 294 7.57 -10.98 4.23
CA THR A 294 6.27 -10.50 3.73
C THR A 294 5.30 -11.65 3.55
N ASN A 295 5.73 -12.78 2.99
CA ASN A 295 4.87 -13.96 2.86
C ASN A 295 4.37 -14.45 4.23
N GLN A 296 5.25 -14.49 5.23
CA GLN A 296 4.88 -14.80 6.62
C GLN A 296 3.79 -13.85 7.14
N LEU A 297 3.87 -12.54 6.83
CA LEU A 297 2.86 -11.56 7.24
C LEU A 297 1.45 -11.90 6.72
N PHE A 298 1.34 -12.48 5.52
CA PHE A 298 0.05 -12.82 4.89
C PHE A 298 -0.40 -14.26 5.13
N GLU A 299 0.48 -15.13 5.63
CA GLU A 299 0.22 -16.57 5.81
C GLU A 299 -0.97 -16.87 6.74
N ARG A 300 -1.22 -16.02 7.73
CA ARG A 300 -2.28 -16.22 8.73
C ARG A 300 -3.50 -15.33 8.54
N VAL A 301 -3.53 -14.52 7.48
CA VAL A 301 -4.65 -13.62 7.23
C VAL A 301 -5.87 -14.46 6.89
N GLU A 302 -6.92 -14.32 7.71
CA GLU A 302 -8.23 -14.96 7.58
C GLU A 302 -9.29 -13.95 7.11
N GLU A 303 -9.09 -12.66 7.42
CA GLU A 303 -10.01 -11.56 7.08
C GLU A 303 -9.26 -10.45 6.33
N PHE A 304 -9.78 -10.04 5.18
CA PHE A 304 -9.24 -8.94 4.37
C PHE A 304 -10.27 -7.85 4.19
N HIS A 305 -9.95 -6.62 4.60
CA HIS A 305 -10.80 -5.45 4.40
C HIS A 305 -10.13 -4.43 3.49
N ILE A 306 -10.92 -3.83 2.61
CA ILE A 306 -10.56 -2.61 1.91
C ILE A 306 -11.67 -1.60 2.14
N ASN A 307 -11.30 -0.38 2.53
CA ASN A 307 -12.19 0.76 2.57
C ASN A 307 -11.56 1.86 1.73
N SER A 308 -12.12 2.09 0.56
CA SER A 308 -11.62 3.12 -0.34
C SER A 308 -12.06 4.51 0.12
N ASP A 309 -11.17 5.47 -0.07
CA ASP A 309 -11.44 6.91 0.01
C ASP A 309 -11.30 7.60 -1.37
N GLU A 310 -11.30 6.81 -2.43
CA GLU A 310 -11.23 7.26 -3.82
C GLU A 310 -12.63 7.66 -4.30
N TYR A 311 -13.16 8.77 -3.75
CA TYR A 311 -14.43 9.35 -4.20
C TYR A 311 -14.31 9.91 -5.63
N ASP A 312 -15.47 10.10 -6.27
CA ASP A 312 -15.65 10.62 -7.61
C ASP A 312 -14.94 11.96 -7.89
N TRP A 313 -14.53 12.12 -9.15
CA TRP A 313 -13.71 13.20 -9.70
C TRP A 313 -14.46 14.54 -9.80
N ASP A 314 -15.80 14.55 -9.77
CA ASP A 314 -16.59 15.75 -10.09
C ASP A 314 -16.93 16.60 -8.84
N SER A 315 -16.90 16.03 -7.64
CA SER A 315 -17.00 16.84 -6.43
C SER A 315 -15.61 17.38 -6.08
N LYS A 316 -15.29 18.58 -6.59
CA LYS A 316 -14.02 19.29 -6.39
C LYS A 316 -13.57 19.47 -4.91
N ASN A 317 -14.38 19.04 -3.94
CA ASN A 317 -14.17 19.20 -2.51
C ASN A 317 -14.02 17.88 -1.71
N VAL A 318 -13.90 16.71 -2.34
CA VAL A 318 -14.08 15.41 -1.61
C VAL A 318 -12.91 14.43 -1.80
N VAL A 319 -11.68 14.92 -2.00
CA VAL A 319 -10.52 14.06 -1.78
C VAL A 319 -10.24 14.01 -0.28
N GLU A 320 -10.50 12.88 0.38
CA GLU A 320 -10.22 12.69 1.82
C GLU A 320 -8.71 12.83 2.14
N ARG A 321 -7.85 12.74 1.12
CA ARG A 321 -6.39 12.85 1.22
C ARG A 321 -5.93 14.32 1.19
N ALA A 322 -6.03 15.01 2.33
CA ALA A 322 -5.61 16.42 2.49
C ALA A 322 -4.19 16.73 1.95
N TYR A 323 -3.25 15.79 2.04
CA TYR A 323 -1.88 16.01 1.55
C TYR A 323 -1.80 16.28 0.03
N ILE A 324 -2.79 15.85 -0.77
CA ILE A 324 -2.84 16.13 -2.20
C ILE A 324 -3.08 17.64 -2.43
N GLY A 325 -3.87 18.26 -1.55
CA GLY A 325 -4.06 19.70 -1.46
C GLY A 325 -2.86 20.43 -0.87
N ASP A 326 -2.55 20.10 0.37
CA ASP A 326 -1.73 20.95 1.23
C ASP A 326 -0.23 20.74 1.04
N GLN A 327 0.16 19.60 0.45
CA GLN A 327 1.54 19.14 0.43
C GLN A 327 2.04 18.84 -0.99
N THR A 328 1.39 19.41 -2.00
CA THR A 328 1.83 19.33 -3.41
C THR A 328 2.14 20.69 -4.01
N PHE A 329 3.02 20.70 -5.03
CA PHE A 329 3.49 21.93 -5.67
C PHE A 329 2.52 22.53 -6.69
N ALA A 330 1.63 21.72 -7.26
CA ALA A 330 0.73 22.12 -8.34
C ALA A 330 -0.62 21.43 -8.13
N TYR A 331 -1.42 21.96 -7.20
CA TYR A 331 -2.67 21.34 -6.75
C TYR A 331 -3.54 20.85 -7.90
N ASP A 332 -3.87 21.73 -8.86
CA ASP A 332 -4.78 21.38 -9.95
C ASP A 332 -4.22 20.26 -10.85
N ASN A 333 -2.92 20.31 -11.15
CA ASN A 333 -2.27 19.31 -12.00
C ASN A 333 -2.13 17.96 -11.28
N GLU A 334 -1.74 17.98 -10.00
CA GLU A 334 -1.58 16.76 -9.19
C GLU A 334 -2.91 16.13 -8.82
N LEU A 335 -3.94 16.94 -8.56
CA LEU A 335 -5.30 16.49 -8.33
C LEU A 335 -5.85 15.83 -9.60
N SER A 336 -5.76 16.49 -10.75
CA SER A 336 -6.20 15.89 -12.02
C SER A 336 -5.45 14.59 -12.30
N PHE A 337 -4.13 14.57 -12.07
CA PHE A 337 -3.33 13.36 -12.27
C PHE A 337 -3.70 12.24 -11.29
N TYR A 338 -3.98 12.57 -10.03
CA TYR A 338 -4.46 11.63 -9.02
C TYR A 338 -5.77 10.98 -9.45
N LEU A 339 -6.74 11.81 -9.85
CA LEU A 339 -8.04 11.35 -10.33
C LEU A 339 -7.91 10.46 -11.56
N ASP A 340 -7.08 10.83 -12.54
CA ASP A 340 -6.80 9.99 -13.71
C ASP A 340 -6.18 8.65 -13.32
N SER A 341 -5.30 8.67 -12.31
CA SER A 341 -4.61 7.47 -11.83
C SER A 341 -5.55 6.47 -11.18
N LEU A 342 -6.64 6.91 -10.54
CA LEU A 342 -7.65 6.01 -9.95
C LEU A 342 -8.20 5.01 -10.96
N PHE A 343 -8.23 5.37 -12.24
CA PHE A 343 -8.78 4.54 -13.32
C PHE A 343 -7.77 3.59 -13.96
N LEU A 344 -6.48 3.71 -13.62
CA LEU A 344 -5.42 2.97 -14.28
C LEU A 344 -5.17 1.61 -13.62
N ASP A 345 -4.96 0.60 -14.46
CA ASP A 345 -4.49 -0.70 -13.98
C ASP A 345 -3.10 -0.55 -13.35
N GLY A 346 -2.88 -1.24 -12.24
CA GLY A 346 -1.68 -1.07 -11.43
C GLY A 346 -1.69 0.13 -10.47
N TYR A 347 -2.76 0.93 -10.39
CA TYR A 347 -2.90 1.97 -9.35
C TYR A 347 -2.97 1.37 -7.95
N LEU A 348 -3.81 0.36 -7.75
CA LEU A 348 -3.86 -0.41 -6.51
C LEU A 348 -2.69 -1.40 -6.45
N THR A 349 -2.10 -1.59 -5.27
CA THR A 349 -0.97 -2.49 -5.05
C THR A 349 -1.49 -3.89 -4.77
N HIS A 350 -1.19 -4.81 -5.69
CA HIS A 350 -1.56 -6.22 -5.56
C HIS A 350 -0.87 -6.87 -4.36
N LEU A 351 -1.56 -7.68 -3.57
CA LEU A 351 -1.02 -8.27 -2.35
C LEU A 351 -0.34 -9.63 -2.60
N PRO A 352 0.54 -10.10 -1.68
CA PRO A 352 0.96 -11.50 -1.64
C PRO A 352 -0.22 -12.44 -1.39
N ALA A 353 -0.01 -13.72 -1.67
CA ALA A 353 -1.02 -14.75 -1.43
C ALA A 353 -1.39 -14.83 0.06
N MET A 354 -2.69 -14.96 0.34
CA MET A 354 -3.24 -15.12 1.69
C MET A 354 -3.84 -16.53 1.83
N PRO A 355 -3.04 -17.56 2.17
CA PRO A 355 -3.45 -18.95 2.04
C PRO A 355 -4.58 -19.38 3.00
N LYS A 356 -4.81 -18.60 4.07
CA LYS A 356 -5.87 -18.85 5.06
C LYS A 356 -7.05 -17.87 4.93
N LEU A 357 -7.09 -17.08 3.86
CA LEU A 357 -8.13 -16.07 3.68
C LEU A 357 -9.50 -16.74 3.55
N LYS A 358 -10.45 -16.27 4.35
CA LYS A 358 -11.82 -16.77 4.40
C LYS A 358 -12.84 -15.67 4.15
N HIS A 359 -12.55 -14.44 4.59
CA HIS A 359 -13.52 -13.35 4.56
C HIS A 359 -12.95 -12.14 3.84
N ILE A 360 -13.67 -11.65 2.83
CA ILE A 360 -13.33 -10.43 2.12
C ILE A 360 -14.46 -9.42 2.33
N THR A 361 -14.11 -8.24 2.84
CA THR A 361 -15.05 -7.11 2.95
C THR A 361 -14.53 -5.90 2.19
N VAL A 362 -15.29 -5.46 1.21
CA VAL A 362 -15.02 -4.28 0.39
C VAL A 362 -16.03 -3.20 0.75
N ARG A 363 -15.57 -2.15 1.42
CA ARG A 363 -16.36 -0.96 1.74
C ARG A 363 -16.02 0.15 0.75
N ARG A 364 -17.03 0.94 0.37
CA ARG A 364 -16.86 2.06 -0.57
C ARG A 364 -16.27 1.63 -1.91
N TYR A 365 -16.89 0.63 -2.53
CA TYR A 365 -16.51 0.20 -3.87
C TYR A 365 -17.14 1.11 -4.93
N TYR A 366 -16.35 1.91 -5.62
CA TYR A 366 -16.85 2.82 -6.65
C TYR A 366 -16.97 2.17 -8.04
N GLY A 367 -16.30 1.04 -8.26
CA GLY A 367 -16.46 0.22 -9.46
C GLY A 367 -16.05 0.86 -10.78
N PHE A 368 -15.22 1.91 -10.72
CA PHE A 368 -14.81 2.77 -11.84
C PHE A 368 -14.36 2.02 -13.11
N LYS A 369 -13.21 1.31 -13.02
CA LYS A 369 -12.62 0.52 -14.12
C LYS A 369 -12.07 -0.79 -13.56
N SER A 370 -11.09 -1.38 -14.23
CA SER A 370 -10.51 -2.67 -13.89
C SER A 370 -9.63 -2.64 -12.64
N ASN A 371 -9.20 -1.50 -12.11
CA ASN A 371 -8.23 -1.43 -11.00
C ASN A 371 -8.66 -2.22 -9.75
N TYR A 372 -9.85 -1.99 -9.21
CA TYR A 372 -10.36 -2.76 -8.07
C TYR A 372 -10.62 -4.21 -8.43
N SER A 373 -11.23 -4.43 -9.58
CA SER A 373 -11.59 -5.76 -10.05
C SER A 373 -10.35 -6.63 -10.29
N SER A 374 -9.26 -6.03 -10.76
CA SER A 374 -7.93 -6.62 -10.95
C SER A 374 -7.30 -6.98 -9.60
N LEU A 375 -7.33 -6.06 -8.62
CA LEU A 375 -6.87 -6.35 -7.25
C LEU A 375 -7.65 -7.53 -6.63
N LEU A 376 -8.98 -7.48 -6.67
CA LEU A 376 -9.83 -8.52 -6.10
C LEU A 376 -9.64 -9.86 -6.83
N THR A 377 -9.58 -9.84 -8.16
CA THR A 377 -9.27 -11.03 -8.98
C THR A 377 -7.93 -11.64 -8.57
N SER A 378 -6.89 -10.81 -8.43
CA SER A 378 -5.57 -11.29 -8.01
C SER A 378 -5.57 -11.91 -6.61
N ILE A 379 -6.34 -11.35 -5.66
CA ILE A 379 -6.52 -11.94 -4.32
C ILE A 379 -7.23 -13.28 -4.43
N LEU A 380 -8.31 -13.36 -5.21
CA LEU A 380 -9.11 -14.58 -5.37
C LEU A 380 -8.34 -15.70 -6.06
N GLU A 381 -7.55 -15.38 -7.08
CA GLU A 381 -6.75 -16.35 -7.83
C GLU A 381 -5.52 -16.84 -7.04
N SER A 382 -4.96 -15.99 -6.17
CA SER A 382 -3.83 -16.36 -5.32
C SER A 382 -4.25 -17.08 -4.02
N THR A 383 -5.54 -17.06 -3.67
CA THR A 383 -6.07 -17.77 -2.50
C THR A 383 -6.34 -19.24 -2.85
N PRO A 384 -5.76 -20.23 -2.13
CA PRO A 384 -6.03 -21.64 -2.33
C PRO A 384 -7.51 -21.98 -2.14
N ASN A 385 -8.04 -22.94 -2.91
CA ASN A 385 -9.46 -23.27 -2.99
C ASN A 385 -9.79 -24.77 -2.86
N GLY A 386 -8.96 -25.53 -2.12
CA GLY A 386 -9.12 -26.97 -1.90
C GLY A 386 -8.69 -27.40 -0.50
N ASN A 387 -8.98 -28.65 -0.12
CA ASN A 387 -8.60 -29.25 1.17
C ASN A 387 -9.07 -28.45 2.41
N GLY A 388 -10.27 -27.86 2.34
CA GLY A 388 -10.81 -27.03 3.43
C GLY A 388 -10.31 -25.59 3.46
N HIS A 389 -9.54 -25.16 2.46
CA HIS A 389 -9.13 -23.77 2.21
C HIS A 389 -9.98 -23.14 1.11
N GLY A 390 -10.30 -21.85 1.26
CA GLY A 390 -11.04 -21.07 0.29
C GLY A 390 -11.82 -19.92 0.93
N ILE A 391 -12.40 -19.08 0.07
CA ILE A 391 -13.20 -17.94 0.51
C ILE A 391 -14.56 -18.44 1.00
N GLU A 392 -14.85 -18.20 2.29
CA GLU A 392 -16.12 -18.54 2.91
C GLU A 392 -17.14 -17.39 2.81
N SER A 393 -16.70 -16.13 2.82
CA SER A 393 -17.61 -14.98 2.73
C SER A 393 -17.02 -13.83 1.93
N PHE A 394 -17.86 -13.24 1.07
CA PHE A 394 -17.53 -12.06 0.30
C PHE A 394 -18.62 -10.99 0.48
N ASN A 395 -18.25 -9.81 0.97
CA ASN A 395 -19.16 -8.68 1.16
C ASN A 395 -18.64 -7.45 0.42
N ILE A 396 -19.47 -6.84 -0.42
CA ILE A 396 -19.14 -5.62 -1.14
C ILE A 396 -20.25 -4.58 -1.02
N LYS A 397 -19.86 -3.35 -0.64
CA LYS A 397 -20.73 -2.18 -0.64
C LYS A 397 -20.34 -1.27 -1.79
N ILE A 398 -21.17 -1.25 -2.81
CA ILE A 398 -21.00 -0.48 -4.05
C ILE A 398 -21.57 0.92 -3.82
N TYR A 399 -20.77 1.95 -4.04
CA TYR A 399 -21.18 3.34 -3.98
C TYR A 399 -21.18 3.89 -5.40
N LYS A 400 -22.34 4.41 -5.83
CA LYS A 400 -22.45 5.18 -7.06
C LYS A 400 -22.42 6.66 -6.70
N ASP A 401 -21.74 7.46 -7.50
CA ASP A 401 -21.81 8.90 -7.35
C ASP A 401 -23.19 9.45 -7.78
N SER A 402 -23.42 10.73 -7.46
CA SER A 402 -24.65 11.45 -7.82
C SER A 402 -24.87 11.61 -9.33
N ILE A 403 -23.86 11.31 -10.15
CA ILE A 403 -23.88 11.46 -11.62
C ILE A 403 -24.02 10.08 -12.30
N ALA A 404 -24.28 9.03 -11.52
CA ALA A 404 -24.41 7.66 -12.01
C ALA A 404 -23.15 7.15 -12.74
N LYS A 405 -21.97 7.69 -12.44
CA LYS A 405 -20.70 7.20 -12.97
C LYS A 405 -20.08 6.17 -12.00
N PRO A 406 -19.34 5.17 -12.55
CA PRO A 406 -19.44 4.70 -13.94
C PRO A 406 -20.85 4.17 -14.25
N ASN A 407 -21.24 4.16 -15.53
CA ASN A 407 -22.57 3.71 -16.00
C ASN A 407 -22.97 2.32 -15.49
N PHE A 408 -21.99 1.46 -15.20
CA PHE A 408 -22.15 0.20 -14.50
C PHE A 408 -20.91 -0.06 -13.64
N SER A 409 -21.06 -0.78 -12.54
CA SER A 409 -19.95 -1.18 -11.67
C SER A 409 -19.24 -2.37 -12.30
N ASN A 410 -17.91 -2.29 -12.44
CA ASN A 410 -17.14 -3.45 -12.87
C ASN A 410 -17.28 -4.57 -11.82
N LEU A 411 -17.74 -5.76 -12.21
CA LEU A 411 -17.89 -6.92 -11.32
C LEU A 411 -17.12 -8.14 -11.85
N ASP A 412 -16.06 -7.93 -12.64
CA ASP A 412 -15.29 -9.03 -13.26
C ASP A 412 -14.72 -10.01 -12.23
N PHE A 413 -14.39 -9.54 -11.02
CA PHE A 413 -13.94 -10.38 -9.90
C PHE A 413 -14.97 -11.45 -9.46
N LEU A 414 -16.26 -11.33 -9.81
CA LEU A 414 -17.25 -12.36 -9.51
C LEU A 414 -16.96 -13.66 -10.26
N VAL A 415 -16.38 -13.58 -11.46
CA VAL A 415 -16.04 -14.76 -12.25
C VAL A 415 -15.01 -15.64 -11.53
N PRO A 416 -13.81 -15.16 -11.13
CA PRO A 416 -12.87 -15.96 -10.37
C PRO A 416 -13.42 -16.34 -8.99
N LEU A 417 -14.21 -15.49 -8.33
CA LEU A 417 -14.86 -15.83 -7.04
C LEU A 417 -15.72 -17.09 -7.16
N LEU A 418 -16.64 -17.11 -8.12
CA LEU A 418 -17.58 -18.21 -8.31
C LEU A 418 -16.89 -19.44 -8.91
N ARG A 419 -15.98 -19.24 -9.87
CA ARG A 419 -15.25 -20.33 -10.53
C ARG A 419 -14.34 -21.07 -9.56
N LEU A 420 -13.63 -20.34 -8.69
CA LEU A 420 -12.62 -20.92 -7.83
C LEU A 420 -13.16 -21.31 -6.46
N HIS A 421 -14.07 -20.53 -5.87
CA HIS A 421 -14.42 -20.65 -4.45
C HIS A 421 -15.87 -21.07 -4.20
N SER A 422 -16.67 -21.40 -5.22
CA SER A 422 -18.09 -21.80 -5.04
C SER A 422 -18.32 -23.00 -4.11
N ASN A 423 -17.34 -23.91 -3.99
CA ASN A 423 -17.39 -25.05 -3.08
C ASN A 423 -17.14 -24.70 -1.60
N THR A 424 -16.53 -23.55 -1.33
CA THR A 424 -16.17 -23.08 0.02
C THR A 424 -16.98 -21.88 0.46
N LEU A 425 -17.59 -21.16 -0.48
CA LEU A 425 -18.47 -20.04 -0.22
C LEU A 425 -19.67 -20.46 0.63
N LYS A 426 -19.90 -19.68 1.69
CA LYS A 426 -21.09 -19.71 2.53
C LYS A 426 -21.99 -18.51 2.25
N SER A 427 -21.39 -17.36 1.97
CA SER A 427 -22.15 -16.15 1.63
C SER A 427 -21.46 -15.20 0.66
N VAL A 428 -22.27 -14.59 -0.19
CA VAL A 428 -21.92 -13.44 -1.03
C VAL A 428 -22.97 -12.36 -0.79
N GLU A 429 -22.55 -11.17 -0.38
CA GLU A 429 -23.42 -10.00 -0.21
C GLU A 429 -22.95 -8.88 -1.14
N ILE A 430 -23.82 -8.47 -2.06
CA ILE A 430 -23.63 -7.28 -2.89
C ILE A 430 -24.67 -6.25 -2.48
N ARG A 431 -24.20 -5.12 -1.97
CA ARG A 431 -25.05 -4.01 -1.53
C ARG A 431 -24.77 -2.77 -2.34
N TYR A 432 -25.76 -2.30 -3.09
CA TYR A 432 -25.71 -0.97 -3.68
C TYR A 432 -26.11 0.07 -2.63
N ILE A 433 -25.31 1.12 -2.50
CA ILE A 433 -25.56 2.29 -1.68
C ILE A 433 -26.03 3.41 -2.62
N ASP A 434 -27.13 4.06 -2.24
CA ASP A 434 -27.80 5.14 -2.95
C ASP A 434 -28.49 4.73 -4.27
N SER A 435 -27.77 4.17 -5.25
CA SER A 435 -28.33 3.85 -6.57
C SER A 435 -27.82 2.53 -7.17
N CYS A 436 -28.74 1.76 -7.75
CA CYS A 436 -28.46 0.62 -8.62
C CYS A 436 -29.19 0.83 -9.95
N PHE A 437 -28.44 1.04 -11.03
CA PHE A 437 -28.99 1.34 -12.34
C PHE A 437 -29.24 0.06 -13.14
N GLU A 438 -30.05 0.13 -14.20
CA GLU A 438 -30.32 -1.04 -15.03
C GLU A 438 -29.05 -1.67 -15.62
N ASN A 439 -28.05 -0.85 -15.95
CA ASN A 439 -26.80 -1.35 -16.54
C ASN A 439 -25.97 -2.13 -15.51
N ASP A 440 -26.01 -1.76 -14.23
CA ASP A 440 -25.41 -2.56 -13.16
C ASP A 440 -26.04 -3.94 -13.07
N ILE A 441 -27.37 -3.99 -13.18
CA ILE A 441 -28.15 -5.22 -13.16
C ILE A 441 -27.85 -6.09 -14.39
N LYS A 442 -27.80 -5.49 -15.58
CA LYS A 442 -27.44 -6.17 -16.84
C LYS A 442 -26.07 -6.84 -16.72
N GLU A 443 -25.08 -6.10 -16.22
CA GLU A 443 -23.72 -6.61 -16.01
C GLU A 443 -23.71 -7.76 -14.99
N LEU A 444 -24.38 -7.60 -13.85
CA LEU A 444 -24.49 -8.65 -12.83
C LEU A 444 -25.11 -9.93 -13.41
N LEU A 445 -26.26 -9.82 -14.06
CA LEU A 445 -26.95 -10.96 -14.68
C LEU A 445 -26.03 -11.66 -15.69
N GLN A 446 -25.35 -10.91 -16.55
CA GLN A 446 -24.42 -11.46 -17.53
C GLN A 446 -23.30 -12.28 -16.87
N LYS A 447 -22.72 -11.82 -15.75
CA LYS A 447 -21.71 -12.61 -15.03
C LYS A 447 -22.31 -13.87 -14.42
N LEU A 448 -23.50 -13.78 -13.83
CA LEU A 448 -24.13 -14.91 -13.13
C LEU A 448 -24.70 -15.99 -14.05
N LYS A 449 -25.06 -15.67 -15.31
CA LYS A 449 -25.59 -16.64 -16.29
C LYS A 449 -24.76 -17.91 -16.40
N ASN A 450 -23.45 -17.75 -16.52
CA ASN A 450 -22.53 -18.88 -16.68
C ASN A 450 -22.37 -19.72 -15.40
N PHE A 451 -22.89 -19.24 -14.27
CA PHE A 451 -22.73 -19.88 -12.96
C PHE A 451 -24.05 -20.31 -12.33
N ILE A 452 -25.20 -20.21 -13.01
CA ILE A 452 -26.50 -20.58 -12.42
C ILE A 452 -26.51 -22.02 -11.88
N ALA A 453 -25.98 -22.98 -12.64
CA ALA A 453 -25.87 -24.37 -12.21
C ALA A 453 -24.95 -24.52 -10.97
N THR A 454 -23.89 -23.72 -10.89
CA THR A 454 -22.97 -23.68 -9.74
C THR A 454 -23.66 -23.09 -8.51
N LEU A 455 -24.42 -22.01 -8.67
CA LEU A 455 -25.20 -21.38 -7.60
C LEU A 455 -26.23 -22.37 -7.03
N GLU A 456 -27.00 -23.03 -7.89
CA GLU A 456 -27.99 -24.04 -7.49
C GLU A 456 -27.33 -25.24 -6.79
N LYS A 457 -26.23 -25.77 -7.35
CA LYS A 457 -25.54 -26.93 -6.80
C LYS A 457 -24.97 -26.70 -5.41
N HIS A 458 -24.34 -25.55 -5.18
CA HIS A 458 -23.64 -25.27 -3.92
C HIS A 458 -24.52 -24.55 -2.89
N SER A 459 -25.63 -23.94 -3.32
CA SER A 459 -26.68 -23.39 -2.43
C SER A 459 -26.15 -22.45 -1.33
N PHE A 460 -25.10 -21.66 -1.63
CA PHE A 460 -24.60 -20.67 -0.70
C PHE A 460 -25.45 -19.39 -0.75
N SER A 461 -25.49 -18.65 0.37
CA SER A 461 -26.35 -17.47 0.49
C SER A 461 -25.86 -16.34 -0.42
N PHE A 462 -26.61 -16.02 -1.47
CA PHE A 462 -26.31 -14.88 -2.35
C PHE A 462 -27.32 -13.76 -2.10
N ILE A 463 -26.92 -12.74 -1.36
CA ILE A 463 -27.76 -11.62 -0.97
C ILE A 463 -27.46 -10.44 -1.89
N LEU A 464 -28.43 -10.07 -2.72
CA LEU A 464 -28.42 -8.82 -3.46
C LEU A 464 -29.30 -7.80 -2.73
N ARG A 465 -28.70 -6.67 -2.31
CA ARG A 465 -29.45 -5.50 -1.82
C ARG A 465 -29.53 -4.47 -2.94
N ALA A 466 -30.56 -4.61 -3.77
CA ALA A 466 -30.91 -3.72 -4.88
C ALA A 466 -32.45 -3.68 -5.06
N ASN A 467 -32.94 -2.88 -6.01
CA ASN A 467 -34.35 -2.84 -6.39
C ASN A 467 -34.70 -4.08 -7.24
N TYR A 468 -35.55 -4.96 -6.72
CA TYR A 468 -35.89 -6.22 -7.40
C TYR A 468 -36.89 -6.04 -8.55
N GLN A 469 -37.70 -4.97 -8.54
CA GLN A 469 -38.56 -4.66 -9.68
C GLN A 469 -37.73 -4.31 -10.91
N ARG A 470 -36.65 -3.54 -10.73
CA ARG A 470 -35.69 -3.25 -11.80
C ARG A 470 -35.00 -4.53 -12.28
N LEU A 471 -34.64 -5.43 -11.35
CA LEU A 471 -34.05 -6.74 -11.70
C LEU A 471 -34.98 -7.56 -12.59
N GLU A 472 -36.27 -7.64 -12.24
CA GLU A 472 -37.29 -8.33 -13.03
C GLU A 472 -37.46 -7.72 -14.43
N ARG A 473 -37.57 -6.38 -14.52
CA ARG A 473 -37.71 -5.66 -15.81
C ARG A 473 -36.56 -5.90 -16.78
N VAL A 474 -35.34 -6.10 -16.26
CA VAL A 474 -34.13 -6.27 -17.08
C VAL A 474 -33.97 -7.70 -17.59
N CYS A 475 -34.65 -8.69 -17.02
CA CYS A 475 -34.56 -10.09 -17.44
C CYS A 475 -35.06 -10.29 -18.88
N ARG A 476 -34.23 -10.87 -19.76
CA ARG A 476 -34.55 -11.02 -21.19
C ARG A 476 -34.86 -12.45 -21.61
N ASP A 477 -34.29 -13.42 -20.91
CA ASP A 477 -34.37 -14.84 -21.27
C ASP A 477 -34.63 -15.72 -20.04
N ASP A 478 -34.78 -17.03 -20.27
CA ASP A 478 -35.07 -17.99 -19.20
C ASP A 478 -33.91 -18.16 -18.22
N GLN A 479 -32.66 -17.89 -18.63
CA GLN A 479 -31.52 -17.92 -17.71
C GLN A 479 -31.55 -16.72 -16.77
N ASP A 480 -31.85 -15.52 -17.27
CA ASP A 480 -32.06 -14.33 -16.45
C ASP A 480 -33.14 -14.58 -15.40
N ARG A 481 -34.27 -15.16 -15.81
CA ARG A 481 -35.39 -15.48 -14.91
C ARG A 481 -35.00 -16.48 -13.83
N LYS A 482 -34.18 -17.48 -14.14
CA LYS A 482 -33.64 -18.42 -13.14
C LYS A 482 -32.75 -17.72 -12.12
N ILE A 483 -31.86 -16.85 -12.57
CA ILE A 483 -31.00 -16.06 -11.67
C ILE A 483 -31.85 -15.14 -10.80
N TYR A 484 -32.83 -14.45 -11.39
CA TYR A 484 -33.79 -13.61 -10.66
C TYR A 484 -34.49 -14.40 -9.56
N GLN A 485 -35.05 -15.57 -9.88
CA GLN A 485 -35.72 -16.40 -8.89
C GLN A 485 -34.76 -16.87 -7.79
N TYR A 486 -33.53 -17.26 -8.15
CA TYR A 486 -32.50 -17.63 -7.19
C TYR A 486 -32.20 -16.48 -6.21
N LEU A 487 -31.98 -15.27 -6.73
CA LEU A 487 -31.73 -14.07 -5.93
C LEU A 487 -32.95 -13.66 -5.09
N LEU A 488 -34.16 -13.87 -5.60
CA LEU A 488 -35.42 -13.57 -4.91
C LEU A 488 -35.64 -14.50 -3.71
N ASN A 489 -35.32 -15.78 -3.86
CA ASN A 489 -35.38 -16.76 -2.78
C ASN A 489 -34.42 -16.43 -1.63
N HIS A 490 -33.34 -15.70 -1.91
CA HIS A 490 -32.35 -15.23 -0.93
C HIS A 490 -32.59 -13.79 -0.46
N LYS A 491 -33.70 -13.15 -0.85
CA LYS A 491 -34.05 -11.78 -0.46
C LYS A 491 -34.26 -11.70 1.06
N ILE A 492 -33.56 -10.76 1.70
CA ILE A 492 -33.80 -10.44 3.12
C ILE A 492 -34.95 -9.43 3.21
N LYS A 493 -35.83 -9.58 4.22
CA LYS A 493 -37.02 -8.72 4.45
C LYS A 493 -36.74 -7.20 4.54
N ASN A 494 -35.48 -6.79 4.73
CA ASN A 494 -35.04 -5.39 4.87
C ASN A 494 -34.21 -4.89 3.67
N ASN A 495 -34.59 -5.24 2.45
CA ASN A 495 -33.99 -4.67 1.24
C ASN A 495 -34.44 -3.20 1.04
N ILE A 496 -33.67 -2.45 0.25
CA ILE A 496 -33.94 -1.03 -0.06
C ILE A 496 -35.41 -0.90 -0.47
N PRO A 497 -36.21 -0.03 0.17
CA PRO A 497 -37.63 0.10 -0.14
C PRO A 497 -37.83 0.32 -1.64
N ASP A 498 -38.75 -0.42 -2.25
CA ASP A 498 -39.03 -0.40 -3.69
C ASP A 498 -39.66 0.94 -4.17
N GLY A 499 -39.52 2.05 -3.42
CA GLY A 499 -40.34 3.27 -3.60
C GLY A 499 -39.69 4.61 -3.31
N ILE A 500 -38.35 4.75 -3.32
CA ILE A 500 -37.73 6.08 -3.48
C ILE A 500 -37.23 6.18 -4.92
N GLU A 501 -38.18 6.28 -5.86
CA GLU A 501 -37.91 6.88 -7.16
C GLU A 501 -37.71 8.37 -6.89
N SER A 502 -36.45 8.81 -6.82
CA SER A 502 -36.13 10.23 -6.92
C SER A 502 -36.34 10.68 -8.37
N ASP A 503 -37.58 10.66 -8.83
CA ASP A 503 -37.99 11.26 -10.11
C ASP A 503 -38.02 12.81 -10.02
N ASP A 504 -37.68 13.39 -8.85
CA ASP A 504 -37.66 14.84 -8.61
C ASP A 504 -36.28 15.52 -8.83
N PHE A 505 -35.32 14.87 -9.48
CA PHE A 505 -34.08 15.53 -9.92
C PHE A 505 -33.84 15.32 -11.43
N LEU A 506 -34.61 16.06 -12.23
CA LEU A 506 -34.27 16.43 -13.61
C LEU A 506 -33.90 17.92 -13.65
#